data_AF-A0A1A8X9J6-F1
#
_entry.id   AF-A0A1A8X9J6-F1
#
_cell.length_a   1.000
_cell.length_b   1.000
_cell.length_c   1.000
_cell.angle_alpha   90.00
_cell.angle_beta   90.00
_cell.angle_gamma   90.00
#
_symmetry.space_group_name_H-M   'P 1'
#
loop_
_entity.id
_entity.type
_entity.pdbx_description
1 polymer ?
#
loop_
_entity_poly.entity_id
_entity_poly.type
_entity_poly.pdbx_seq_one_letter_code
_entity_poly.pdbx_strand_id
1 'polypeptide(L)'
;MESPDINVCNLPSDKYYSNFDAVVTTQNLENSCNSYEELLSKYPVIREICLKLSSNLESLKEKEKEKFNDIKKRCTYLKIWMQDKVIKAVQGNNSITYIGFLYKVWSDISDKHKLPNIDECNIGFPTISIDDLQKWKKMKDYDLNYEVLHSAFKNNEECIEDCIESCEHCEKCMFNCKEAY
;
A
#
# COMPACT_ATOMS: atom_id res chain seq x y z
N MET A 1 -5.01 34.85 -2.82
CA MET A 1 -4.32 33.66 -2.30
C MET A 1 -5.41 32.74 -1.82
N GLU A 2 -5.70 31.69 -2.58
CA GLU A 2 -6.65 30.66 -2.16
C GLU A 2 -6.07 29.95 -0.91
N SER A 3 -6.94 29.75 0.07
CA SER A 3 -6.68 28.90 1.23
C SER A 3 -6.28 27.51 0.73
N PRO A 4 -5.32 26.81 1.37
CA PRO A 4 -5.13 25.40 1.09
C PRO A 4 -6.46 24.69 1.36
N ASP A 5 -6.91 23.89 0.39
CA ASP A 5 -8.11 23.08 0.50
C ASP A 5 -7.80 21.92 1.48
N ILE A 6 -8.35 21.97 2.71
CA ILE A 6 -8.08 21.00 3.79
C ILE A 6 -9.09 19.83 3.75
N ASN A 7 -9.77 19.58 2.62
CA ASN A 7 -10.60 18.39 2.47
C ASN A 7 -9.75 17.18 2.06
N VAL A 8 -8.85 16.77 2.97
CA VAL A 8 -8.20 15.45 2.87
C VAL A 8 -9.28 14.41 3.14
N CYS A 9 -9.81 13.79 2.08
CA CYS A 9 -10.57 12.56 2.22
C CYS A 9 -9.65 11.52 2.86
N ASN A 10 -9.79 11.31 4.17
CA ASN A 10 -8.98 10.37 4.93
C ASN A 10 -9.38 8.93 4.61
N LEU A 11 -8.96 8.43 3.45
CA LEU A 11 -9.25 7.07 3.04
C LEU A 11 -8.48 6.08 3.92
N PRO A 12 -9.05 4.89 4.20
CA PRO A 12 -8.36 3.84 4.95
C PRO A 12 -6.96 3.53 4.39
N SER A 13 -6.85 3.36 3.07
CA SER A 13 -5.58 3.13 2.38
C SER A 13 -4.52 4.20 2.69
N ASP A 14 -4.86 5.48 2.58
CA ASP A 14 -3.94 6.60 2.86
C ASP A 14 -3.42 6.56 4.30
N LYS A 15 -4.29 6.21 5.25
CA LYS A 15 -3.91 6.03 6.65
C LYS A 15 -2.92 4.88 6.83
N TYR A 16 -3.16 3.71 6.21
CA TYR A 16 -2.22 2.59 6.29
C TYR A 16 -0.87 2.95 5.65
N TYR A 17 -0.88 3.54 4.46
CA TYR A 17 0.35 3.91 3.74
C TYR A 17 1.17 4.94 4.49
N SER A 18 0.53 5.98 5.04
CA SER A 18 1.20 7.00 5.85
C SER A 18 1.81 6.40 7.13
N ASN A 19 1.09 5.47 7.78
CA ASN A 19 1.61 4.78 8.97
C ASN A 19 2.84 3.94 8.64
N PHE A 20 2.86 3.26 7.48
CA PHE A 20 4.02 2.48 7.06
C PHE A 20 5.22 3.36 6.72
N ASP A 21 4.98 4.54 6.15
CA ASP A 21 6.03 5.52 5.86
C ASP A 21 6.63 6.14 7.12
N ALA A 22 5.83 6.32 8.17
CA ALA A 22 6.23 6.91 9.44
C ALA A 22 6.96 5.96 10.40
N VAL A 23 7.13 4.68 10.03
CA VAL A 23 7.79 3.69 10.89
C VAL A 23 9.26 4.08 11.15
N VAL A 24 9.69 4.00 12.40
CA VAL A 24 11.09 4.19 12.77
C VAL A 24 11.85 2.89 12.49
N THR A 25 12.92 2.98 11.71
CA THR A 25 13.78 1.84 11.39
C THR A 25 14.73 1.53 12.56
N THR A 26 14.77 0.28 13.02
CA THR A 26 15.69 -0.16 14.07
C THR A 26 16.98 -0.75 13.50
N GLN A 27 18.10 -0.64 14.21
CA GLN A 27 19.43 -1.13 13.75
C GLN A 27 19.51 -2.66 13.58
N ASN A 28 18.75 -3.45 14.35
CA ASN A 28 18.81 -4.91 14.27
C ASN A 28 18.24 -5.49 12.95
N LEU A 29 17.45 -4.69 12.21
CA LEU A 29 16.85 -5.05 10.93
C LEU A 29 17.76 -4.86 9.73
N GLU A 30 18.89 -4.17 9.92
CA GLU A 30 19.84 -3.91 8.84
C GLU A 30 20.34 -5.23 8.22
N ASN A 31 20.49 -6.29 9.01
CA ASN A 31 21.05 -7.56 8.52
C ASN A 31 20.21 -8.25 7.42
N SER A 32 18.88 -8.18 7.47
CA SER A 32 18.00 -8.80 6.46
C SER A 32 18.07 -8.04 5.13
N CYS A 33 18.21 -6.72 5.17
CA CYS A 33 18.37 -5.89 3.98
C CYS A 33 19.81 -5.83 3.46
N ASN A 34 20.81 -5.96 4.35
CA ASN A 34 22.24 -5.90 4.01
C ASN A 34 22.74 -7.16 3.29
N SER A 35 22.01 -8.27 3.32
CA SER A 35 22.39 -9.48 2.58
C SER A 35 22.45 -9.29 1.04
N TYR A 36 22.06 -8.10 0.54
CA TYR A 36 22.06 -7.71 -0.87
C TYR A 36 22.69 -6.33 -1.07
N GLU A 37 23.66 -5.98 -0.24
CA GLU A 37 24.29 -4.66 -0.18
C GLU A 37 24.83 -4.21 -1.55
N GLU A 38 25.39 -5.11 -2.36
CA GLU A 38 25.84 -4.79 -3.72
C GLU A 38 24.69 -4.35 -4.64
N LEU A 39 23.52 -5.00 -4.55
CA LEU A 39 22.33 -4.67 -5.34
C LEU A 39 21.67 -3.37 -4.87
N LEU A 40 21.71 -3.12 -3.56
CA LEU A 40 21.10 -1.95 -2.91
C LEU A 40 21.97 -0.70 -2.94
N SER A 41 23.30 -0.86 -3.07
CA SER A 41 24.24 0.26 -3.19
C SER A 41 23.91 1.20 -4.34
N LYS A 42 23.32 0.67 -5.43
CA LYS A 42 22.90 1.43 -6.61
C LYS A 42 21.59 2.20 -6.42
N TYR A 43 20.76 1.79 -5.45
CA TYR A 43 19.47 2.38 -5.19
C TYR A 43 19.24 2.54 -3.68
N PRO A 44 19.79 3.62 -3.07
CA PRO A 44 19.60 3.91 -1.65
C PRO A 44 18.11 3.95 -1.25
N VAL A 45 17.24 4.37 -2.16
CA VAL A 45 15.78 4.39 -1.97
C VAL A 45 15.22 2.98 -1.78
N ILE A 46 15.72 1.97 -2.49
CA ILE A 46 15.27 0.58 -2.28
C ILE A 46 15.76 0.06 -0.92
N ARG A 47 16.95 0.45 -0.48
CA ARG A 47 17.42 0.11 0.88
C ARG A 47 16.48 0.70 1.94
N GLU A 48 16.07 1.95 1.80
CA GLU A 48 15.11 2.59 2.71
C GLU A 48 13.76 1.85 2.72
N ILE A 49 13.23 1.50 1.54
CA ILE A 49 11.99 0.72 1.43
C ILE A 49 12.14 -0.63 2.14
N CYS A 50 13.27 -1.32 1.97
CA CYS A 50 13.55 -2.59 2.63
C CYS A 50 13.54 -2.47 4.16
N LEU A 51 14.20 -1.45 4.71
CA LEU A 51 14.26 -1.23 6.15
C LEU A 51 12.87 -0.92 6.74
N LYS A 52 12.10 -0.07 6.05
CA LYS A 52 10.72 0.24 6.44
C LYS A 52 9.80 -0.97 6.34
N LEU A 53 9.93 -1.77 5.27
CA LEU A 53 9.20 -3.02 5.13
C LEU A 53 9.48 -3.95 6.32
N SER A 54 10.76 -4.15 6.61
CA SER A 54 11.21 -5.03 7.69
C SER A 54 10.66 -4.59 9.05
N SER A 55 10.68 -3.28 9.32
CA SER A 55 10.18 -2.70 10.58
C SER A 55 8.67 -2.88 10.71
N ASN A 56 7.93 -2.67 9.62
CA ASN A 56 6.49 -2.89 9.60
C ASN A 56 6.14 -4.37 9.85
N LEU A 57 6.88 -5.30 9.25
CA LEU A 57 6.71 -6.74 9.45
C LEU A 57 6.95 -7.17 10.89
N GLU A 58 8.02 -6.69 11.53
CA GLU A 58 8.25 -6.97 12.94
C GLU A 58 7.13 -6.42 13.83
N SER A 59 6.61 -5.23 13.52
CA SER A 59 5.51 -4.62 14.29
C SER A 59 4.21 -5.43 14.24
N LEU A 60 4.03 -6.30 13.24
CA LEU A 60 2.86 -7.19 13.17
C LEU A 60 2.83 -8.19 14.33
N LYS A 61 4.01 -8.58 14.84
CA LYS A 61 4.13 -9.51 15.98
C LYS A 61 3.59 -8.90 17.27
N GLU A 62 3.83 -7.61 17.49
CA GLU A 62 3.36 -6.91 18.70
C GLU A 62 1.84 -6.70 18.66
N LYS A 63 1.28 -6.53 17.46
CA LYS A 63 -0.14 -6.29 17.20
C LYS A 63 -0.99 -7.56 17.12
N GLU A 64 -0.39 -8.74 17.17
CA GLU A 64 -1.12 -10.02 17.22
C GLU A 64 -2.10 -10.11 18.41
N LYS A 65 -1.81 -9.37 19.48
CA LYS A 65 -2.68 -9.26 20.66
C LYS A 65 -3.99 -8.49 20.36
N GLU A 66 -4.10 -7.81 19.22
CA GLU A 66 -5.22 -6.98 18.80
C GLU A 66 -5.89 -7.54 17.52
N LYS A 67 -6.63 -8.65 17.67
CA LYS A 67 -7.59 -9.22 16.68
C LYS A 67 -7.02 -9.66 15.31
N PHE A 68 -7.15 -10.97 15.06
CA PHE A 68 -6.82 -11.71 13.84
C PHE A 68 -7.16 -11.03 12.49
N ASN A 69 -8.39 -10.52 12.30
CA ASN A 69 -8.82 -9.91 11.03
C ASN A 69 -8.03 -8.64 10.62
N ASP A 70 -7.28 -8.02 11.54
CA ASP A 70 -6.47 -6.85 11.24
C ASP A 70 -5.14 -7.22 10.56
N ILE A 71 -4.61 -8.43 10.78
CA ILE A 71 -3.28 -8.84 10.28
C ILE A 71 -3.30 -9.04 8.76
N LYS A 72 -4.22 -9.85 8.23
CA LYS A 72 -4.38 -10.07 6.77
C LYS A 72 -4.57 -8.76 6.01
N LYS A 73 -5.40 -7.86 6.56
CA LYS A 73 -5.67 -6.55 5.99
C LYS A 73 -4.40 -5.70 5.98
N ARG A 74 -3.64 -5.66 7.08
CA ARG A 74 -2.33 -4.99 7.14
C ARG A 74 -1.33 -5.54 6.13
N CYS A 75 -1.20 -6.86 6.02
CA CYS A 75 -0.31 -7.48 5.04
C CYS A 75 -0.71 -7.16 3.60
N THR A 76 -2.02 -7.11 3.31
CA THR A 76 -2.52 -6.67 2.00
C THR A 76 -2.10 -5.24 1.69
N TYR A 77 -2.34 -4.29 2.60
CA TYR A 77 -1.89 -2.91 2.40
C TYR A 77 -0.37 -2.80 2.30
N LEU A 78 0.38 -3.50 3.15
CA LEU A 78 1.84 -3.42 3.17
C LEU A 78 2.44 -3.95 1.88
N LYS A 79 1.87 -5.01 1.30
CA LYS A 79 2.23 -5.51 -0.03
C LYS A 79 2.01 -4.44 -1.11
N ILE A 80 0.82 -3.84 -1.15
CA ILE A 80 0.47 -2.82 -2.15
C ILE A 80 1.39 -1.60 -2.02
N TRP A 81 1.61 -1.15 -0.79
CA TRP A 81 2.54 -0.06 -0.46
C TRP A 81 3.95 -0.34 -0.96
N MET A 82 4.50 -1.51 -0.65
CA MET A 82 5.86 -1.89 -1.02
C MET A 82 6.04 -1.91 -2.55
N GLN A 83 5.09 -2.52 -3.27
CA GLN A 83 5.11 -2.53 -4.74
C GLN A 83 5.03 -1.12 -5.33
N ASP A 84 4.11 -0.28 -4.84
CA ASP A 84 3.95 1.11 -5.30
C ASP A 84 5.22 1.94 -5.09
N LYS A 85 5.86 1.81 -3.92
CA LYS A 85 7.11 2.51 -3.61
C LYS A 85 8.25 2.09 -4.53
N VAL A 86 8.40 0.80 -4.81
CA VAL A 86 9.44 0.31 -5.72
C VAL A 86 9.19 0.76 -7.15
N ILE A 87 7.94 0.67 -7.66
CA ILE A 87 7.58 1.11 -9.01
C ILE A 87 7.85 2.61 -9.20
N LYS A 88 7.59 3.42 -8.17
CA LYS A 88 7.90 4.86 -8.20
C LYS A 88 9.40 5.15 -8.12
N ALA A 89 10.16 4.34 -7.39
CA ALA A 89 11.60 4.54 -7.20
C ALA A 89 12.45 4.04 -8.39
N VAL A 90 12.01 2.96 -9.05
CA VAL A 90 12.74 2.32 -10.15
C VAL A 90 11.79 2.22 -11.33
N GLN A 91 12.10 2.92 -12.42
CA GLN A 91 11.25 2.95 -13.61
C GLN A 91 11.42 1.70 -14.48
N GLY A 92 10.34 1.33 -15.18
CA GLY A 92 10.32 0.25 -16.16
C GLY A 92 10.45 -1.14 -15.55
N ASN A 93 10.83 -2.12 -16.36
CA ASN A 93 10.82 -3.53 -15.94
C ASN A 93 11.82 -3.86 -14.81
N ASN A 94 12.77 -2.97 -14.53
CA ASN A 94 13.73 -3.15 -13.43
C ASN A 94 13.04 -3.18 -12.06
N SER A 95 11.86 -2.53 -11.89
CA SER A 95 11.12 -2.58 -10.62
C SER A 95 10.75 -4.03 -10.25
N ILE A 96 10.48 -4.90 -11.24
CA ILE A 96 10.12 -6.31 -11.02
C ILE A 96 11.20 -7.02 -10.21
N THR A 97 12.46 -6.81 -10.55
CA THR A 97 13.61 -7.42 -9.85
C THR A 97 13.66 -6.96 -8.39
N TYR A 98 13.48 -5.67 -8.13
CA TYR A 98 13.52 -5.13 -6.77
C TYR A 98 12.30 -5.52 -5.94
N ILE A 99 11.11 -5.60 -6.55
CA ILE A 99 9.92 -6.16 -5.91
C ILE A 99 10.22 -7.61 -5.52
N GLY A 100 10.75 -8.43 -6.43
CA GLY A 100 11.08 -9.84 -6.17
C GLY A 100 12.08 -10.00 -5.03
N PHE A 101 13.11 -9.14 -5.01
CA PHE A 101 14.04 -9.05 -3.89
C PHE A 101 13.32 -8.76 -2.55
N LEU A 102 12.44 -7.77 -2.50
CA LEU A 102 11.71 -7.43 -1.27
C LEU A 102 10.74 -8.53 -0.83
N TYR A 103 10.17 -9.29 -1.76
CA TYR A 103 9.40 -10.50 -1.42
C TYR A 103 10.26 -11.56 -0.75
N LYS A 104 11.51 -11.73 -1.19
CA LYS A 104 12.44 -12.63 -0.53
C LYS A 104 12.75 -12.16 0.90
N VAL A 105 13.04 -10.87 1.08
CA VAL A 105 13.24 -10.28 2.42
C VAL A 105 12.01 -10.49 3.30
N TRP A 106 10.82 -10.26 2.76
CA TRP A 106 9.56 -10.52 3.46
C TRP A 106 9.50 -11.97 3.93
N SER A 107 9.76 -12.94 3.05
CA SER A 107 9.77 -14.38 3.38
C SER A 107 10.78 -14.68 4.49
N ASP A 108 12.03 -14.23 4.33
CA ASP A 108 13.11 -14.49 5.28
C ASP A 108 12.77 -13.96 6.69
N ILE A 109 12.20 -12.76 6.78
CA ILE A 109 11.74 -12.18 8.05
C ILE A 109 10.57 -12.97 8.61
N SER A 110 9.60 -13.32 7.77
CA SER A 110 8.41 -14.03 8.22
C SER A 110 8.77 -15.40 8.80
N ASP A 111 9.68 -16.13 8.14
CA ASP A 111 10.20 -17.42 8.58
C ASP A 111 11.02 -17.30 9.88
N LYS A 112 11.98 -16.37 9.92
CA LYS A 112 12.86 -16.15 11.07
C LYS A 112 12.08 -15.72 12.32
N HIS A 113 11.10 -14.84 12.15
CA HIS A 113 10.36 -14.26 13.27
C HIS A 113 9.09 -15.04 13.64
N LYS A 114 8.77 -16.13 12.91
CA LYS A 114 7.57 -16.97 13.07
C LYS A 114 6.33 -16.10 13.18
N LEU A 115 6.13 -15.23 12.20
CA LEU A 115 4.98 -14.33 12.22
C LEU A 115 3.70 -15.18 12.33
N PRO A 116 2.80 -14.86 13.27
CA PRO A 116 1.54 -15.57 13.44
C PRO A 116 0.69 -15.45 12.17
N ASN A 117 0.06 -16.55 11.77
CA ASN A 117 -0.74 -16.63 10.54
C ASN A 117 0.03 -16.15 9.31
N ILE A 118 1.33 -16.49 9.27
CA ILE A 118 2.21 -16.23 8.13
C ILE A 118 1.53 -16.59 6.82
N ASP A 119 0.75 -17.68 6.76
CA ASP A 119 0.00 -18.14 5.60
C ASP A 119 -0.92 -17.05 4.99
N GLU A 120 -1.47 -16.15 5.81
CA GLU A 120 -2.31 -15.04 5.33
C GLU A 120 -1.50 -13.86 4.79
N CYS A 121 -0.25 -13.73 5.23
CA CYS A 121 0.74 -12.77 4.73
C CYS A 121 1.69 -13.40 3.70
N ASN A 122 1.57 -14.70 3.44
CA ASN A 122 2.40 -15.47 2.54
C ASN A 122 1.86 -15.30 1.14
N ILE A 123 2.29 -14.22 0.49
CA ILE A 123 1.80 -13.87 -0.82
C ILE A 123 2.90 -14.17 -1.82
N GLY A 124 2.61 -15.07 -2.75
CA GLY A 124 3.52 -15.34 -3.86
C GLY A 124 3.86 -14.07 -4.63
N PHE A 125 5.10 -14.02 -5.14
CA PHE A 125 5.54 -12.97 -6.05
C PHE A 125 4.66 -12.98 -7.30
N PRO A 126 3.94 -11.89 -7.62
CA PRO A 126 3.05 -11.88 -8.77
C PRO A 126 3.85 -11.82 -10.07
N THR A 127 3.58 -12.75 -10.99
CA THR A 127 4.19 -12.82 -12.32
C THR A 127 3.40 -12.00 -13.35
N ILE A 128 3.14 -10.73 -13.06
CA ILE A 128 2.38 -9.82 -13.94
C ILE A 128 3.21 -8.58 -14.28
N SER A 129 2.79 -7.84 -15.31
CA SER A 129 3.49 -6.64 -15.77
C SER A 129 3.43 -5.50 -14.73
N ILE A 130 4.34 -4.53 -14.83
CA ILE A 130 4.30 -3.32 -13.99
C ILE A 130 3.00 -2.53 -14.18
N ASP A 131 2.54 -2.40 -15.42
CA ASP A 131 1.28 -1.72 -15.74
C ASP A 131 0.09 -2.42 -15.08
N ASP A 132 0.08 -3.75 -15.06
CA ASP A 132 -0.99 -4.51 -14.43
C ASP A 132 -0.90 -4.45 -12.89
N LEU A 133 0.30 -4.38 -12.31
CA LEU A 133 0.46 -4.11 -10.87
C LEU A 133 -0.13 -2.74 -10.50
N GLN A 134 0.10 -1.71 -11.31
CA GLN A 134 -0.47 -0.38 -11.08
C GLN A 134 -2.00 -0.37 -11.20
N LYS A 135 -2.56 -1.05 -12.21
CA LYS A 135 -4.03 -1.22 -12.34
C LYS A 135 -4.60 -1.98 -11.15
N TRP A 136 -3.94 -3.06 -10.75
CA TRP A 136 -4.35 -3.90 -9.62
C TRP A 136 -4.36 -3.11 -8.31
N LYS A 137 -3.35 -2.26 -8.08
CA LYS A 137 -3.34 -1.32 -6.95
C LYS A 137 -4.57 -0.42 -6.96
N LYS A 138 -4.88 0.26 -8.07
CA LYS A 138 -6.05 1.16 -8.15
C LYS A 138 -7.35 0.43 -7.82
N MET A 139 -7.54 -0.77 -8.37
CA MET A 139 -8.71 -1.58 -8.10
C MET A 139 -8.79 -2.02 -6.64
N LYS A 140 -7.65 -2.41 -6.05
CA LYS A 140 -7.59 -2.81 -4.63
C LYS A 140 -7.77 -1.64 -3.67
N ASP A 141 -7.20 -0.48 -3.97
CA ASP A 141 -7.43 0.74 -3.19
C ASP A 141 -8.91 1.10 -3.18
N TYR A 142 -9.59 1.04 -4.33
CA TYR A 142 -11.05 1.26 -4.40
C TYR A 142 -11.83 0.27 -3.53
N ASP A 143 -11.58 -1.04 -3.70
CA ASP A 143 -12.20 -2.12 -2.92
C ASP A 143 -11.99 -1.93 -1.41
N LEU A 144 -10.77 -1.62 -0.99
CA LEU A 144 -10.40 -1.43 0.40
C LEU A 144 -10.97 -0.14 1.03
N ASN A 145 -11.24 0.87 0.22
CA ASN A 145 -11.84 2.14 0.63
C ASN A 145 -13.37 2.14 0.47
N TYR A 146 -13.97 1.11 -0.15
CA TYR A 146 -15.36 1.10 -0.59
C TYR A 146 -16.33 1.43 0.53
N GLU A 147 -16.23 0.80 1.70
CA GLU A 147 -17.17 1.03 2.80
C GLU A 147 -17.16 2.48 3.30
N VAL A 148 -15.98 3.11 3.35
CA VAL A 148 -15.85 4.52 3.75
C VAL A 148 -16.41 5.43 2.66
N LEU A 149 -16.09 5.17 1.40
CA LEU A 149 -16.61 5.92 0.26
C LEU A 149 -18.14 5.81 0.18
N HIS A 150 -18.67 4.60 0.19
CA HIS A 150 -20.09 4.31 0.16
C HIS A 150 -20.84 4.94 1.34
N SER A 151 -20.27 4.92 2.55
CA SER A 151 -20.87 5.61 3.70
C SER A 151 -20.83 7.12 3.56
N ALA A 152 -19.74 7.69 3.06
CA ALA A 152 -19.64 9.13 2.80
C ALA A 152 -20.64 9.58 1.74
N PHE A 153 -20.79 8.80 0.67
CA PHE A 153 -21.80 9.05 -0.36
C PHE A 153 -23.22 8.90 0.18
N LYS A 154 -23.48 7.97 1.10
CA LYS A 154 -24.80 7.79 1.74
C LYS A 154 -25.17 8.86 2.76
N ASN A 155 -24.19 9.45 3.43
CA ASN A 155 -24.41 10.42 4.52
C ASN A 155 -24.37 11.89 4.05
N ASN A 156 -23.91 12.16 2.83
CA ASN A 156 -24.15 13.43 2.15
C ASN A 156 -25.46 13.32 1.36
N GLU A 157 -26.59 13.69 1.96
CA GLU A 157 -27.88 13.78 1.25
C GLU A 157 -27.77 14.67 0.00
N GLU A 158 -26.90 15.68 0.00
CA GLU A 158 -26.62 16.55 -1.17
C GLU A 158 -25.84 15.87 -2.32
N CYS A 159 -25.18 14.72 -2.10
CA CYS A 159 -24.49 13.96 -3.17
C CYS A 159 -25.35 12.85 -3.79
N ILE A 160 -26.52 12.55 -3.22
CA ILE A 160 -27.33 11.38 -3.60
C ILE A 160 -28.46 11.75 -4.57
N GLU A 161 -28.86 13.02 -4.68
CA GLU A 161 -30.13 13.34 -5.31
C GLU A 161 -30.20 13.26 -6.84
N ASP A 162 -29.12 13.01 -7.58
CA ASP A 162 -29.19 12.99 -9.07
C ASP A 162 -28.48 11.81 -9.76
N CYS A 163 -28.18 10.71 -9.06
CA CYS A 163 -27.57 9.51 -9.67
C CYS A 163 -28.50 8.30 -9.68
N ILE A 164 -29.80 8.51 -9.87
CA ILE A 164 -30.77 7.44 -10.11
C ILE A 164 -31.40 7.63 -11.50
N GLU A 165 -31.20 6.58 -12.30
CA GLU A 165 -31.86 6.22 -13.57
C GLU A 165 -31.26 6.72 -14.89
N SER A 166 -30.75 5.74 -15.65
CA SER A 166 -30.30 5.73 -17.05
C SER A 166 -28.87 6.21 -17.33
N CYS A 167 -28.08 5.27 -17.86
CA CYS A 167 -26.66 5.33 -18.15
C CYS A 167 -26.33 6.17 -19.41
N GLU A 168 -27.01 7.30 -19.66
CA GLU A 168 -26.80 8.07 -20.90
C GLU A 168 -26.47 9.56 -20.73
N HIS A 169 -26.48 10.16 -19.54
CA HIS A 169 -26.23 11.62 -19.42
C HIS A 169 -25.51 12.11 -18.16
N CYS A 170 -24.68 11.29 -17.52
CA CYS A 170 -23.96 11.70 -16.31
C CYS A 170 -22.73 12.59 -16.60
N GLU A 171 -22.92 13.75 -17.26
CA GLU A 171 -21.86 14.74 -17.48
C GLU A 171 -21.67 15.69 -16.28
N LYS A 172 -22.59 15.73 -15.30
CA LYS A 172 -22.55 16.72 -14.20
C LYS A 172 -21.93 16.27 -12.88
N CYS A 173 -21.66 14.99 -12.67
CA CYS A 173 -20.96 14.51 -11.47
C CYS A 173 -19.43 14.35 -11.66
N MET A 174 -18.86 14.96 -12.71
CA MET A 174 -17.44 14.79 -13.05
C MET A 174 -16.49 15.83 -12.45
N PHE A 175 -16.88 16.52 -11.38
CA PHE A 175 -16.04 17.47 -10.66
C PHE A 175 -16.27 17.26 -9.15
N ASN A 176 -15.41 16.58 -8.39
CA ASN A 176 -14.14 17.11 -7.90
C ASN A 176 -13.24 16.01 -7.32
N CYS A 177 -12.65 15.14 -8.15
CA CYS A 177 -11.57 14.25 -7.68
C CYS A 177 -10.38 14.12 -8.65
N LYS A 178 -10.39 14.83 -9.77
CA LYS A 178 -9.24 14.93 -10.68
C LYS A 178 -9.29 16.27 -11.43
N GLU A 179 -8.36 17.16 -11.11
CA GLU A 179 -7.53 17.84 -12.09
C GLU A 179 -6.46 18.67 -11.37
N ALA A 180 -5.22 18.16 -11.39
CA ALA A 180 -4.00 18.93 -11.18
C ALA A 180 -2.85 18.18 -11.89
N TYR A 181 -2.81 18.31 -13.22
CA TYR A 181 -1.59 18.24 -14.01
C TYR A 181 -1.30 19.63 -14.56
#